data_AF-A0A067KQV3-F1
#
_entry.id   AF-A0A067KQV3-F1
#
_cell.length_a   1.000
_cell.length_b   1.000
_cell.length_c   1.000
_cell.angle_alpha   90.00
_cell.angle_beta   90.00
_cell.angle_gamma   90.00
#
_symmetry.space_group_name_H-M   'P 1'
#
loop_
_entity.id
_entity.type
_entity.pdbx_description
1 polymer ?
#
loop_
_entity_poly.entity_id
_entity_poly.type
_entity_poly.pdbx_seq_one_letter_code
_entity_poly.pdbx_strand_id
1 'polypeptide(L)' 'MEVGFLGLGIMGKAVATNLMKSGFKVTVWNRTLTKCNELVEFGASIRESPAVVV' A
#
# COMPACT_ATOMS: atom_id res chain seq x y z
N MET A 1 8.37 8.22 9.05
CA MET A 1 6.99 7.94 9.49
C MET A 1 6.44 6.85 8.58
N GLU A 2 5.81 5.83 9.13
CA GLU A 2 5.29 4.67 8.37
C GLU A 2 3.76 4.75 8.29
N VAL A 3 3.20 4.37 7.15
CA VAL A 3 1.75 4.43 6.89
C VAL A 3 1.26 3.06 6.44
N GLY A 4 0.21 2.58 7.10
CA GLY A 4 -0.54 1.40 6.70
C GLY A 4 -1.72 1.78 5.83
N PHE A 5 -1.88 1.14 4.68
CA PHE A 5 -2.98 1.43 3.77
C PHE A 5 -3.74 0.16 3.38
N LEU A 6 -4.99 0.05 3.83
CA LEU A 6 -5.87 -1.09 3.58
C LEU A 6 -6.89 -0.75 2.50
N GLY A 7 -6.88 -1.50 1.39
CA GLY A 7 -7.84 -1.34 0.31
C GLY A 7 -7.29 -0.57 -0.89
N LEU A 8 -7.13 -1.26 -2.02
CA LEU A 8 -6.50 -0.73 -3.23
C LEU A 8 -7.48 -0.66 -4.41
N GLY A 9 -8.57 0.09 -4.20
CA GLY A 9 -9.47 0.52 -5.26
C GLY A 9 -8.88 1.67 -6.09
N ILE A 10 -9.69 2.28 -6.97
CA ILE A 10 -9.27 3.39 -7.86
C ILE A 10 -8.65 4.53 -7.05
N MET A 11 -9.36 5.00 -6.02
CA MET A 11 -8.87 6.08 -5.15
C MET A 11 -7.70 5.63 -4.28
N GLY A 12 -7.80 4.44 -3.68
CA GLY A 12 -6.81 3.94 -2.73
C GLY A 12 -5.40 3.83 -3.32
N LYS A 13 -5.30 3.35 -4.57
CA LYS A 13 -4.02 3.30 -5.28
C LYS A 13 -3.40 4.70 -5.45
N ALA A 14 -4.18 5.68 -5.90
CA ALA A 14 -3.68 7.05 -6.09
C ALA A 14 -3.19 7.69 -4.78
N VAL A 15 -3.91 7.47 -3.69
CA VAL A 15 -3.52 7.98 -2.35
C VAL A 15 -2.22 7.31 -1.87
N ALA A 16 -2.12 5.99 -1.94
CA ALA A 16 -0.91 5.27 -1.55
C ALA A 16 0.31 5.69 -2.36
N THR A 17 0.16 5.89 -3.67
CA THR A 17 1.22 6.42 -4.54
C THR A 17 1.65 7.83 -4.13
N ASN A 18 0.71 8.72 -3.83
CA ASN A 18 1.05 10.08 -3.41
C ASN A 18 1.77 10.09 -2.06
N LEU A 19 1.38 9.25 -1.11
CA LEU A 19 2.10 9.08 0.15
C LEU A 19 3.55 8.63 -0.08
N MET A 20 3.78 7.66 -0.97
CA MET A 20 5.14 7.24 -1.30
C MET A 20 5.94 8.36 -1.97
N LYS A 21 5.35 9.12 -2.90
CA LYS A 21 6.00 10.29 -3.53
C LYS A 21 6.35 11.38 -2.53
N SER A 22 5.58 11.53 -1.46
CA SER A 22 5.87 12.45 -0.36
C SER A 22 6.93 11.94 0.63
N GLY A 23 7.53 10.77 0.38
CA GLY A 23 8.62 10.21 1.19
C GLY A 23 8.17 9.35 2.37
N PHE A 24 6.88 8.98 2.44
CA PHE A 24 6.41 8.05 3.47
C PHE A 24 6.76 6.60 3.09
N LYS A 25 7.13 5.79 4.10
CA LYS A 25 7.21 4.34 3.95
C LYS A 25 5.80 3.79 4.03
N VAL A 26 5.31 3.20 2.94
CA VAL A 26 3.92 2.72 2.87
C VAL A 26 3.90 1.20 2.85
N THR A 27 3.15 0.61 3.77
CA THR A 27 2.78 -0.81 3.74
C THR A 27 1.34 -0.93 3.30
N VAL A 28 1.09 -1.66 2.21
CA VAL A 28 -0.24 -1.85 1.64
C VAL A 28 -0.76 -3.26 1.87
N TRP A 29 -2.08 -3.38 2.01
CA TRP A 29 -2.76 -4.67 1.94
C TRP A 29 -4.09 -4.50 1.23
N ASN A 30 -4.50 -5.54 0.50
CA ASN A 30 -5.82 -5.62 -0.09
C ASN A 30 -6.27 -7.08 -0.10
N ARG A 31 -7.56 -7.33 0.07
CA ARG A 31 -8.14 -8.70 0.09
C ARG A 31 -7.69 -9.53 -1.12
N THR A 32 -7.58 -8.91 -2.29
CA THR A 32 -6.94 -9.49 -3.47
C THR A 32 -5.51 -8.97 -3.54
N LEU A 33 -4.53 -9.79 -3.12
CA LEU A 33 -3.12 -9.38 -3.00
C LEU A 33 -2.50 -8.93 -4.34
N THR A 34 -2.93 -9.49 -5.47
CA THR A 34 -2.44 -9.09 -6.80
C THR A 34 -2.69 -7.62 -7.12
N LYS A 35 -3.66 -6.96 -6.46
CA LYS A 35 -3.89 -5.52 -6.61
C LYS A 35 -2.80 -4.66 -5.97
N CYS A 36 -1.96 -5.24 -5.11
CA CYS A 36 -0.82 -4.57 -4.50
C CYS A 36 0.40 -4.51 -5.44
N ASN A 37 0.49 -5.37 -6.45
CA ASN A 37 1.69 -5.54 -7.28
C ASN A 37 2.21 -4.22 -7.86
N GLU A 38 1.33 -3.41 -8.47
CA GLU A 38 1.70 -2.09 -9.02
C GLU A 38 2.32 -1.16 -7.98
N LEU A 39 1.85 -1.20 -6.73
CA LEU A 39 2.40 -0.36 -5.66
C LEU A 39 3.69 -0.94 -5.09
N VAL A 40 3.84 -2.27 -5.07
CA VAL A 40 5.09 -2.93 -4.67
C VAL A 40 6.20 -2.60 -5.68
N GLU A 41 5.89 -2.62 -6.98
CA GLU A 41 6.80 -2.15 -8.03
C GLU A 41 7.18 -0.66 -7.85
N PHE A 42 6.27 0.15 -7.29
CA PHE A 42 6.52 1.55 -6.94
C PHE A 42 7.30 1.73 -5.61
N GLY A 43 7.56 0.65 -4.86
CA GLY A 43 8.32 0.67 -3.61
C GLY A 43 7.50 0.50 -2.32
N ALA A 44 6.22 0.15 -2.41
CA ALA A 44 5.42 -0.21 -1.24
C ALA A 44 5.84 -1.56 -0.66
N SER A 45 5.72 -1.71 0.66
CA SER A 45 5.77 -3.01 1.32
C SER A 45 4.40 -3.68 1.30
N ILE A 46 4.35 -5.01 1.31
CA ILE A 46 3.12 -5.78 1.44
C ILE A 46 3.22 -6.72 2.64
N ARG A 47 2.08 -7.04 3.26
CA ARG A 47 1.97 -8.03 4.33
C ARG A 47 0.91 -9.07 3.98
N GLU A 48 0.88 -10.19 4.68
CA GLU A 48 -0.03 -11.30 4.35
C GLU A 48 -1.47 -11.08 4.86
N SER A 49 -1.63 -10.30 5.93
CA SER A 49 -2.93 -10.04 6.55
C SER A 49 -3.10 -8.56 6.91
N PRO A 50 -4.35 -8.07 7.00
CA PRO A 50 -4.61 -6.68 7.38
C PRO A 50 -4.20 -6.40 8.84
N ALA A 51 -4.12 -7.43 9.68
CA ALA A 51 -3.79 -7.31 11.10
C ALA A 51 -2.30 -6.99 11.35
N VAL A 52 -1.45 -7.16 10.33
CA VAL A 52 0.01 -6.97 10.44
C VAL A 52 0.52 -5.84 9.55
N VAL A 53 -0.36 -4.89 9.18
CA VAL A 53 0.01 -3.71 8.41
C VAL A 53 0.49 -2.62 9.38
N VAL A 54 1.78 -2.29 9.22
CA VAL A 54 2.66 -1.49 10.13
C VAL A 54 2.98 -2.23 11.43
#